data_AF-A0A257LWW0-F1
#
_entry.id   AF-A0A257LWW0-F1
#
_cell.length_a   1.000
_cell.length_b   1.000
_cell.length_c   1.000
_cell.angle_alpha   90.00
_cell.angle_beta   90.00
_cell.angle_gamma   90.00
#
_symmetry.space_group_name_H-M   'P 1'
#
loop_
_entity.id
_entity.type
_entity.pdbx_description
1 polymer ?
#
loop_
_entity_poly.entity_id
_entity_poly.type
_entity_poly.pdbx_seq_one_letter_code
_entity_poly.pdbx_strand_id
1 'polypeptide(L)' 'EEVRAKKIRKHGFHGQAQTYYLCQLRPGAPEVNVNQRPREFSAYRWIEPAEFDLDWLPVFKRDVYRQVRRDFFGIQL' A
#
# COMPACT_ATOMS: atom_id res chain seq x y z
N GLU A 1 -1.41 -30.09 -2.23
CA GLU A 1 -1.58 -28.93 -3.14
C GLU A 1 -2.98 -28.30 -3.07
N GLU A 2 -4.06 -29.07 -2.90
CA GLU A 2 -5.45 -28.58 -2.81
C GLU A 2 -5.76 -27.62 -1.64
N VAL A 3 -5.10 -27.77 -0.48
CA VAL A 3 -5.37 -26.96 0.72
C VAL A 3 -5.02 -25.48 0.51
N ARG A 4 -4.05 -25.19 -0.38
CA ARG A 4 -3.61 -23.82 -0.69
C ARG A 4 -4.62 -23.07 -1.56
N ALA A 5 -5.32 -23.78 -2.46
CA ALA A 5 -6.33 -23.21 -3.34
C ALA A 5 -7.59 -22.75 -2.57
N LYS A 6 -8.01 -23.49 -1.53
CA LYS A 6 -9.18 -23.13 -0.71
C LYS A 6 -8.99 -21.86 0.13
N LYS A 7 -7.75 -21.49 0.51
CA LYS A 7 -7.48 -20.24 1.24
C LYS A 7 -7.46 -18.98 0.37
N ILE A 8 -7.34 -19.11 -0.96
CA ILE A 8 -7.32 -17.97 -1.89
C ILE A 8 -8.73 -17.38 -2.10
N ARG A 9 -9.78 -18.19 -1.91
CA ARG A 9 -11.17 -17.74 -2.00
C ARG A 9 -11.67 -17.19 -0.67
N LYS A 10 -11.21 -15.99 -0.30
CA LYS A 10 -11.89 -15.19 0.73
C LYS A 10 -13.18 -14.65 0.08
N HIS A 11 -14.29 -15.38 0.20
CA HIS A 11 -15.63 -14.97 -0.25
C HIS A 11 -15.80 -14.68 -1.76
N GLY A 12 -15.07 -15.36 -2.65
CA GLY A 12 -15.30 -15.27 -4.11
C GLY A 12 -14.72 -14.04 -4.81
N PHE A 13 -14.00 -13.16 -4.09
CA PHE A 13 -13.32 -12.01 -4.70
C PHE A 13 -11.89 -12.39 -5.13
N HIS A 14 -11.59 -12.26 -6.43
CA HIS A 14 -10.25 -12.48 -6.99
C HIS A 14 -9.45 -11.18 -6.99
N GLY A 15 -9.02 -10.74 -5.81
CA GLY A 15 -8.24 -9.52 -5.65
C GLY A 15 -9.10 -8.26 -5.47
N GLN A 16 -8.55 -7.10 -5.84
CA GLN A 16 -9.15 -5.79 -5.62
C GLN A 16 -8.91 -4.88 -6.82
N ALA A 17 -9.96 -4.20 -7.29
CA ALA A 17 -9.81 -3.02 -8.14
C ALA A 17 -9.43 -1.84 -7.23
N GLN A 18 -8.30 -1.18 -7.50
CA GLN A 18 -7.74 -0.13 -6.65
C GLN A 18 -7.46 1.13 -7.46
N THR A 19 -7.85 2.28 -6.92
CA THR A 19 -7.52 3.62 -7.46
C THR A 19 -6.67 4.36 -6.43
N TYR A 20 -5.49 4.82 -6.84
CA TYR A 20 -4.56 5.55 -5.98
C TYR A 20 -4.68 7.06 -6.21
N TYR A 21 -4.39 7.84 -5.16
CA TYR A 21 -4.36 9.30 -5.20
C TYR A 21 -3.06 9.80 -4.57
N LEU A 22 -2.45 10.81 -5.19
CA LEU A 22 -1.33 11.53 -4.60
C LEU A 22 -1.89 12.70 -3.79
N CYS A 23 -1.68 12.66 -2.47
CA CYS A 23 -2.20 13.67 -1.55
C CYS A 23 -1.07 14.51 -0.96
N GLN A 24 -1.21 15.84 -1.02
CA GLN A 24 -0.35 16.77 -0.31
C GLN A 24 -1.02 17.19 1.00
N LEU A 25 -0.32 16.99 2.13
CA LEU A 25 -0.79 17.51 3.42
C LEU A 25 -0.72 19.04 3.43
N ARG A 26 -1.79 19.68 3.87
CA ARG A 26 -1.84 21.14 4.00
C ARG A 26 -1.01 21.60 5.20
N PRO A 27 -0.48 22.83 5.17
CA PRO A 27 0.07 23.45 6.36
C PRO A 27 -0.92 23.40 7.52
N GLY A 28 -0.47 22.98 8.70
CA GLY A 28 -1.29 22.86 9.90
C GLY A 28 -2.20 21.62 9.97
N ALA A 29 -2.08 20.67 9.02
CA ALA A 29 -2.78 19.38 9.15
C ALA A 29 -2.36 18.67 10.45
N PRO A 30 -3.31 18.01 11.15
CA PRO A 30 -2.97 17.25 12.35
C PRO A 30 -2.06 16.08 12.01
N GLU A 31 -1.34 15.59 13.01
CA GLU A 31 -0.49 14.41 12.87
C GLU A 31 -1.32 13.16 12.50
N VAL A 32 -0.70 12.21 11.79
CA VAL A 32 -1.34 10.96 11.39
C VAL A 32 -1.70 10.14 12.64
N ASN A 33 -2.99 9.95 12.87
CA ASN A 33 -3.50 9.15 13.98
C ASN A 33 -3.76 7.69 13.55
N VAL A 34 -2.82 6.79 13.85
CA VAL A 34 -2.96 5.34 13.59
C VAL A 34 -3.72 4.57 14.67
N ASN A 35 -4.13 5.22 15.77
CA ASN A 35 -4.75 4.57 16.92
C ASN A 35 -6.29 4.42 16.79
N GLN A 36 -6.80 4.20 15.58
CA GLN A 36 -8.23 3.98 15.32
C GLN A 36 -8.66 2.52 15.56
N ARG A 37 -9.96 2.26 15.79
CA ARG A 37 -10.50 0.90 16.01
C ARG A 37 -11.54 0.54 14.93
N PRO A 38 -11.41 -0.63 14.25
CA PRO A 38 -10.30 -1.57 14.32
C PRO A 38 -9.01 -0.97 13.76
N ARG A 39 -7.87 -1.37 14.34
CA ARG A 39 -6.56 -0.80 13.98
C ARG A 39 -6.00 -1.50 12.76
N GLU A 40 -5.77 -0.76 11.68
CA GLU A 40 -5.09 -1.28 10.48
C GLU A 40 -3.57 -1.16 10.58
N PHE A 41 -3.07 -0.03 11.11
CA PHE A 41 -1.64 0.27 11.21
C PHE A 41 -1.19 0.42 12.67
N SER A 42 -0.03 -0.13 13.02
CA SER A 42 0.55 -0.02 14.36
C SER A 42 1.40 1.24 14.56
N ALA A 43 2.09 1.68 13.52
CA ALA A 43 3.00 2.82 13.49
C ALA A 43 3.12 3.36 12.06
N TYR A 44 3.69 4.56 11.92
CA TYR A 44 3.98 5.16 10.62
C TYR A 44 5.32 5.92 10.69
N ARG A 45 5.94 6.12 9.53
CA ARG A 45 7.06 7.06 9.33
C ARG A 45 6.93 7.69 7.95
N TRP A 46 7.41 8.92 7.81
CA TRP A 46 7.59 9.55 6.51
C TRP A 46 8.84 8.97 5.84
N ILE A 47 8.75 8.73 4.53
CA ILE A 47 9.82 8.14 3.73
C ILE A 47 9.85 8.90 2.41
N GLU A 48 11.04 9.26 1.94
CA GLU A 48 11.16 9.86 0.61
C GLU A 48 10.76 8.83 -0.46
N PRO A 49 10.06 9.24 -1.53
CA PRO A 49 9.62 8.31 -2.57
C PRO A 49 10.75 7.48 -3.20
N ALA A 50 11.98 8.02 -3.25
CA ALA A 50 13.16 7.34 -3.77
C ALA A 50 13.70 6.25 -2.82
N GLU A 51 13.57 6.45 -1.51
CA GLU A 51 14.03 5.51 -0.47
C GLU A 51 13.03 4.39 -0.18
N PHE A 52 11.83 4.44 -0.77
CA PHE A 52 10.84 3.39 -0.60
C PHE A 52 11.28 2.07 -1.23
N ASP A 53 11.43 1.04 -0.41
CA ASP A 53 11.81 -0.30 -0.84
C ASP A 53 10.58 -1.18 -1.12
N LEU A 54 10.50 -1.74 -2.33
CA LEU A 54 9.42 -2.67 -2.72
C LEU A 54 9.47 -3.98 -1.92
N ASP A 55 10.61 -4.34 -1.34
CA ASP A 55 10.73 -5.53 -0.51
C ASP A 55 9.97 -5.45 0.81
N TRP A 56 9.65 -4.23 1.28
CA TRP A 56 8.77 -4.01 2.44
C TRP A 56 7.31 -4.40 2.14
N LEU A 57 6.95 -4.57 0.87
CA LEU A 57 5.62 -4.98 0.46
C LEU A 57 5.54 -6.50 0.24
N PRO A 58 4.37 -7.11 0.54
CA PRO A 58 4.04 -8.43 0.05
C PRO A 58 4.20 -8.50 -1.47
N VAL A 59 4.73 -9.63 -1.98
CA VAL A 59 5.07 -9.83 -3.39
C VAL A 59 3.94 -9.41 -4.35
N PHE A 60 2.69 -9.76 -4.02
CA PHE A 60 1.53 -9.46 -4.86
C PHE A 60 1.18 -7.96 -4.97
N LYS A 61 1.71 -7.09 -4.09
CA LYS A 61 1.52 -5.63 -4.16
C LYS A 61 2.64 -4.90 -4.90
N ARG A 62 3.78 -5.56 -5.13
CA ARG A 62 5.00 -4.90 -5.64
C ARG A 62 4.79 -4.31 -7.03
N ASP A 63 4.09 -5.01 -7.91
CA ASP A 63 3.83 -4.54 -9.28
C ASP A 63 2.91 -3.32 -9.32
N VAL A 64 1.85 -3.32 -8.48
CA VAL A 64 0.96 -2.17 -8.33
C VAL A 64 1.73 -0.96 -7.81
N TYR A 65 2.57 -1.14 -6.78
CA TYR A 65 3.34 -0.04 -6.21
C TYR A 65 4.46 0.46 -7.12
N ARG A 66 5.03 -0.40 -7.97
CA ARG A 66 5.97 0.03 -9.02
C ARG A 66 5.30 0.99 -10.00
N GLN A 67 4.06 0.69 -10.42
CA GLN A 67 3.29 1.57 -11.30
C GLN A 67 2.94 2.88 -10.60
N VAL A 68 2.40 2.83 -9.38
CA VAL A 68 2.05 4.02 -8.58
C VAL A 68 3.24 4.95 -8.37
N ARG A 69 4.43 4.41 -8.05
CA ARG A 69 5.64 5.21 -7.86
C ARG A 69 6.09 5.88 -9.16
N ARG A 70 6.03 5.15 -10.28
CA ARG A 70 6.34 5.69 -11.60
C ARG A 70 5.38 6.82 -11.97
N ASP A 71 4.08 6.61 -11.78
CA ASP A 71 3.05 7.54 -12.24
C ASP A 71 3.00 8.83 -11.41
N PHE A 72 3.24 8.75 -10.10
CA PHE A 72 3.20 9.91 -9.21
C PHE A 72 4.52 10.63 -9.04
N PHE A 73 5.65 9.92 -9.10
CA PHE A 73 6.96 10.48 -8.78
C PHE A 73 7.99 10.33 -9.91
N GLY A 74 7.63 9.71 -11.05
CA GLY A 74 8.53 9.51 -12.17
C GLY A 74 9.67 8.51 -11.91
N ILE A 75 9.61 7.76 -10.81
CA ILE A 75 10.70 6.87 -10.38
C ILE A 75 10.63 5.57 -11.19
N GLN A 76 11.70 5.28 -11.94
CA GLN A 76 11.92 4.03 -12.64
C GLN A 76 13.18 3.39 -12.03
N LEU A 77 12.98 2.37 -11.19
CA LEU A 77 14.04 1.54 -10.60
C LEU A 77 13.85 0.10 -11.09
#